data_AF-A0A7G9YLK8-F1
#
_entry.id   AF-A0A7G9YLK8-F1
#
_cell.length_a   1.000
_cell.length_b   1.000
_cell.length_c   1.000
_cell.angle_alpha   90.00
_cell.angle_beta   90.00
_cell.angle_gamma   90.00
#
_symmetry.space_group_name_H-M   'P 1'
#
loop_
_entity.id
_entity.type
_entity.pdbx_description
1 polymer ?
#
loop_
_entity_poly.entity_id
_entity_poly.type
_entity_poly.pdbx_seq_one_letter_code
_entity_poly.pdbx_strand_id
1 'polypeptide(L)'
;MKKYIVTLTNDERETLRALTSKGKHKSQKILNALILLGCDEDEYQIKRSTNEEIAHILNISMRKIDRVKERFVLEGIEVALNGRKRNRVYDKKAPYGCKSVVSRAKHRVAPIR
;
A
#
# COMPACT_ATOMS: atom_id res chain seq x y z
N MET A 1 18.73 -0.05 -3.10
CA MET A 1 17.36 -0.60 -3.23
C MET A 1 17.03 -1.32 -1.95
N LYS A 2 16.02 -0.86 -1.20
CA LYS A 2 15.63 -1.54 0.05
C LYS A 2 14.80 -2.77 -0.32
N LYS A 3 15.33 -3.96 -0.02
CA LYS A 3 14.60 -5.21 -0.20
C LYS A 3 13.70 -5.39 1.03
N TYR A 4 12.42 -5.13 0.87
CA TYR A 4 11.42 -5.45 1.88
C TYR A 4 10.91 -6.87 1.62
N ILE A 5 11.11 -7.75 2.60
CA ILE A 5 10.53 -9.08 2.62
C ILE A 5 9.14 -8.95 3.21
N VAL A 6 8.14 -9.49 2.52
CA VAL A 6 6.75 -9.52 3.00
C VAL A 6 6.50 -10.93 3.49
N THR A 7 6.25 -11.06 4.78
CA THR A 7 5.87 -12.33 5.41
C THR A 7 4.46 -12.12 5.96
N LEU A 8 3.47 -12.81 5.38
CA LEU A 8 2.12 -12.78 5.91
C LEU A 8 1.94 -13.93 6.91
N THR A 9 1.21 -13.65 7.98
CA THR A 9 0.67 -14.68 8.87
C THR A 9 -0.58 -15.33 8.25
N ASN A 10 -0.97 -16.51 8.73
CA ASN A 10 -2.18 -17.19 8.25
C ASN A 10 -3.44 -16.32 8.37
N ASP A 11 -3.58 -15.58 9.47
CA ASP A 11 -4.71 -14.67 9.71
C ASP A 11 -4.71 -13.50 8.71
N GLU A 12 -3.54 -12.93 8.41
CA GLU A 12 -3.41 -11.88 7.39
C GLU A 12 -3.75 -12.39 5.99
N ARG A 13 -3.37 -13.63 5.69
CA ARG A 13 -3.68 -14.26 4.40
C ARG A 13 -5.17 -14.49 4.25
N GLU A 14 -5.84 -14.97 5.28
CA GLU A 14 -7.29 -15.18 5.28
C GLU A 14 -8.04 -13.85 5.14
N THR A 15 -7.62 -12.81 5.87
CA THR A 15 -8.21 -11.48 5.75
C THR A 15 -8.03 -10.88 4.35
N LEU A 16 -6.86 -11.03 3.73
CA LEU A 16 -6.62 -10.60 2.35
C LEU A 16 -7.47 -11.38 1.33
N ARG A 17 -7.59 -12.71 1.49
CA ARG A 17 -8.45 -13.55 0.64
C ARG A 17 -9.94 -13.18 0.79
N ALA A 18 -10.38 -12.91 2.00
CA ALA A 18 -11.74 -12.45 2.26
C ALA A 18 -12.01 -11.07 1.61
N LEU A 19 -11.01 -10.17 1.65
CA LEU A 19 -11.08 -8.85 1.00
C LEU A 19 -11.18 -8.94 -0.52
N THR A 20 -10.44 -9.86 -1.15
CA THR A 20 -10.49 -10.06 -2.61
C THR A 20 -11.77 -10.76 -3.05
N SER A 21 -12.30 -11.68 -2.24
CA SER A 21 -13.53 -12.42 -2.55
C SER A 21 -14.80 -11.56 -2.40
N LYS A 22 -14.88 -10.69 -1.39
CA LYS A 22 -16.13 -9.97 -1.07
C LYS A 22 -16.49 -8.81 -1.99
N GLY A 23 -15.60 -8.38 -2.90
CA GLY A 23 -15.87 -7.45 -4.01
C GLY A 23 -16.38 -6.02 -3.69
N LYS A 24 -16.88 -5.76 -2.48
CA LYS A 24 -17.49 -4.50 -2.03
C LYS A 24 -16.47 -3.41 -1.65
N HIS A 25 -15.17 -3.69 -1.81
CA HIS A 25 -14.12 -2.76 -1.43
C HIS A 25 -13.65 -1.92 -2.63
N LYS A 26 -13.03 -0.78 -2.34
CA LYS A 26 -12.43 0.07 -3.38
C LYS A 26 -11.42 -0.74 -4.21
N SER A 27 -11.42 -0.56 -5.53
CA SER A 27 -10.52 -1.28 -6.44
C SER A 27 -9.04 -1.15 -6.05
N GLN A 28 -8.64 0.02 -5.51
CA GLN A 28 -7.28 0.22 -5.03
C GLN A 28 -6.92 -0.64 -3.81
N LYS A 29 -7.88 -0.90 -2.92
CA LYS A 29 -7.70 -1.76 -1.74
C LYS A 29 -7.53 -3.22 -2.18
N ILE A 30 -8.34 -3.65 -3.14
CA ILE A 30 -8.27 -5.00 -3.73
C ILE A 30 -6.92 -5.20 -4.43
N LEU A 31 -6.48 -4.22 -5.24
CA LEU A 31 -5.16 -4.27 -5.88
C LEU A 31 -4.02 -4.37 -4.87
N ASN A 32 -4.06 -3.57 -3.80
CA ASN A 32 -3.03 -3.65 -2.75
C ASN A 32 -3.04 -5.02 -2.05
N ALA A 33 -4.23 -5.60 -1.83
CA ALA A 33 -4.35 -6.93 -1.25
C ALA A 33 -3.78 -8.02 -2.16
N LEU A 34 -4.07 -7.96 -3.46
CA LEU A 34 -3.52 -8.88 -4.46
C LEU A 34 -1.99 -8.76 -4.57
N ILE A 35 -1.45 -7.55 -4.47
CA ILE A 35 0.00 -7.33 -4.44
C ILE A 35 0.62 -8.04 -3.24
N LEU A 36 0.03 -7.87 -2.04
CA LEU A 36 0.54 -8.52 -0.82
C LEU A 36 0.44 -10.04 -0.91
N LEU A 37 -0.68 -10.58 -1.38
CA LEU A 37 -0.86 -12.02 -1.60
C LEU A 37 0.10 -12.60 -2.63
N GLY A 38 0.41 -11.85 -3.70
CA GLY A 38 1.37 -12.28 -4.71
C GLY A 38 2.83 -12.16 -4.26
N CYS A 39 3.13 -11.28 -3.30
CA CYS A 39 4.47 -11.09 -2.75
C CYS A 39 4.78 -12.00 -1.57
N ASP A 40 3.77 -12.70 -1.05
CA ASP A 40 3.89 -13.56 0.11
C ASP A 40 4.84 -14.72 -0.19
N GLU A 41 5.92 -14.80 0.58
CA GLU A 41 6.87 -15.92 0.52
C GLU A 41 6.34 -17.06 1.38
N ASP A 42 5.27 -17.71 0.92
CA ASP A 42 4.79 -18.95 1.55
C ASP A 42 5.61 -20.14 1.04
N GLU A 43 5.95 -21.05 1.95
CA GLU A 43 6.80 -22.23 1.73
C GLU A 43 6.22 -23.20 0.67
N TYR A 44 4.96 -22.98 0.29
CA TYR A 44 4.20 -23.76 -0.68
C TYR A 44 4.26 -23.25 -2.13
N GLN A 45 4.88 -22.11 -2.42
CA GLN A 45 5.10 -21.65 -3.80
C GLN A 45 6.50 -21.99 -4.29
N ILE A 46 6.57 -23.05 -5.10
CA ILE A 46 7.77 -23.58 -5.79
C ILE A 46 8.49 -22.50 -6.65
N LYS A 47 7.80 -21.40 -6.98
CA LYS A 47 8.36 -20.24 -7.66
C LYS A 47 8.11 -18.99 -6.82
N ARG A 48 9.18 -18.32 -6.39
CA ARG A 48 9.12 -16.91 -6.01
C ARG A 48 8.55 -16.16 -7.22
N SER A 49 7.30 -15.72 -7.16
CA SER A 49 6.83 -14.76 -8.15
C SER A 49 7.70 -13.52 -8.01
N THR A 50 8.59 -13.30 -8.98
CA THR A 50 9.44 -12.12 -8.99
C THR A 50 8.52 -10.90 -9.02
N ASN A 51 8.92 -9.80 -8.38
CA ASN A 51 8.14 -8.56 -8.40
C ASN A 51 7.72 -8.18 -9.84
N GLU A 52 8.52 -8.57 -10.83
CA GLU A 52 8.30 -8.41 -12.27
C GLU A 52 7.10 -9.23 -12.79
N GLU A 53 6.95 -10.50 -12.38
CA GLU A 53 5.79 -11.32 -12.74
C GLU A 53 4.50 -10.75 -12.16
N ILE A 54 4.54 -10.33 -10.89
CA ILE A 54 3.37 -9.70 -10.24
C ILE A 54 3.00 -8.40 -10.94
N ALA A 55 4.01 -7.59 -11.29
CA ALA A 55 3.82 -6.36 -12.04
C ALA A 55 3.18 -6.62 -13.42
N HIS A 56 3.60 -7.69 -14.10
CA HIS A 56 3.06 -8.10 -15.38
C HIS A 56 1.62 -8.62 -15.27
N ILE A 57 1.35 -9.54 -14.35
CA ILE A 57 0.02 -10.15 -14.13
C ILE A 57 -1.01 -9.08 -13.72
N LEU A 58 -0.65 -8.21 -12.77
CA LEU A 58 -1.55 -7.18 -12.26
C LEU A 58 -1.53 -5.89 -13.10
N ASN A 59 -0.71 -5.81 -14.16
CA ASN A 59 -0.48 -4.61 -14.97
C ASN A 59 -0.19 -3.34 -14.12
N ILE A 60 0.68 -3.49 -13.12
CA ILE A 60 1.07 -2.41 -12.21
C ILE A 60 2.56 -2.11 -12.33
N SER A 61 2.93 -0.87 -12.00
CA SER A 61 4.35 -0.51 -11.96
C SER A 61 5.06 -1.11 -10.76
N MET A 62 6.33 -1.49 -10.94
CA MET A 62 7.23 -1.95 -9.87
C MET A 62 7.26 -0.98 -8.69
N ARG A 63 7.26 0.33 -8.96
CA ARG A 63 7.20 1.38 -7.92
C ARG A 63 5.98 1.27 -7.02
N LYS A 64 4.85 0.77 -7.52
CA LYS A 64 3.64 0.57 -6.73
C LYS A 64 3.81 -0.61 -5.78
N ILE A 65 4.41 -1.69 -6.25
CA ILE A 65 4.77 -2.86 -5.43
C ILE A 65 5.72 -2.43 -4.32
N ASP A 66 6.81 -1.73 -4.63
CA ASP A 66 7.78 -1.26 -3.65
C ASP A 66 7.13 -0.40 -2.55
N ARG A 67 6.23 0.52 -2.94
CA ARG A 67 5.51 1.37 -1.98
C ARG A 67 4.52 0.60 -1.12
N VAL A 68 3.93 -0.48 -1.63
CA VAL A 68 3.02 -1.33 -0.86
C VAL A 68 3.83 -2.18 0.12
N LYS A 69 4.95 -2.78 -0.32
CA LYS A 69 5.89 -3.52 0.54
C LYS A 69 6.44 -2.64 1.66
N GLU A 70 6.90 -1.44 1.31
CA GLU A 70 7.41 -0.48 2.30
C GLU A 70 6.35 -0.10 3.34
N ARG A 71 5.11 0.17 2.92
CA ARG A 71 4.02 0.49 3.86
C ARG A 71 3.64 -0.69 4.74
N PHE A 72 3.64 -1.90 4.19
CA PHE A 72 3.33 -3.09 4.96
C PHE A 72 4.36 -3.29 6.07
N VAL A 73 5.65 -3.22 5.74
CA VAL A 73 6.73 -3.41 6.72
C VAL A 73 6.83 -2.27 7.73
N LEU A 74 6.61 -1.01 7.32
CA LEU A 74 6.78 0.15 8.21
C LEU A 74 5.51 0.56 8.98
N GLU A 75 4.33 0.38 8.38
CA GLU A 75 3.06 0.92 8.89
C GLU A 75 1.98 -0.16 9.10
N GLY A 76 2.21 -1.40 8.66
CA GLY A 76 1.30 -2.54 8.83
C GLY A 76 0.23 -2.70 7.75
N ILE A 77 -0.57 -3.76 7.87
CA ILE A 77 -1.54 -4.21 6.86
C ILE A 77 -2.64 -3.19 6.57
N GLU A 78 -3.17 -2.51 7.59
CA GLU A 78 -4.27 -1.55 7.41
C GLU A 78 -3.85 -0.36 6.55
N VAL A 79 -2.62 0.11 6.72
CA VAL A 79 -2.09 1.26 5.99
C VAL A 79 -1.63 0.87 4.58
N ALA A 80 -1.11 -0.34 4.41
CA ALA A 80 -0.83 -0.90 3.09
C ALA A 80 -2.11 -0.99 2.25
N LEU A 81 -3.23 -1.44 2.85
CA LEU A 81 -4.51 -1.62 2.18
C LEU A 81 -5.23 -0.31 1.88
N ASN A 82 -5.41 0.56 2.88
CA ASN A 82 -6.20 1.78 2.73
C ASN A 82 -5.38 2.97 2.21
N GLY A 83 -4.05 2.90 2.28
CA GLY A 83 -3.16 4.02 2.02
C GLY A 83 -3.20 5.08 3.12
N ARG A 84 -2.24 6.01 3.09
CA ARG A 84 -2.21 7.12 4.05
C ARG A 84 -3.41 8.06 3.83
N LYS A 85 -4.13 8.38 4.90
CA LYS A 85 -5.16 9.44 4.87
C LYS A 85 -4.52 10.74 4.38
N ARG A 86 -5.08 11.29 3.30
CA ARG A 86 -4.63 12.53 2.69
C ARG A 86 -5.02 13.69 3.61
N ASN A 87 -4.06 14.22 4.37
CA ASN A 87 -4.30 15.38 5.22
C ASN A 87 -4.19 16.68 4.38
N ARG A 88 -5.12 16.87 3.45
CA ARG A 88 -5.25 18.13 2.71
C ARG A 88 -6.14 19.05 3.50
N VAL A 89 -5.56 20.13 4.03
CA VAL A 89 -6.32 21.25 4.59
C VAL A 89 -6.52 22.23 3.44
N TYR A 90 -7.78 22.45 3.05
CA TYR A 90 -8.13 23.54 2.15
C TYR A 90 -8.36 24.77 3.01
N ASP A 91 -7.54 25.80 2.82
CA ASP A 91 -7.85 27.10 3.40
C ASP A 91 -9.08 27.66 2.70
N LYS A 92 -10.13 28.04 3.46
CA LYS A 92 -11.35 28.61 2.88
C LYS A 92 -11.04 30.05 2.47
N LYS A 93 -11.13 30.36 1.17
CA LYS A 93 -10.86 31.71 0.67
C LYS A 93 -12.06 32.64 0.84
N ALA A 94 -11.77 33.92 1.13
CA ALA A 94 -12.66 35.06 0.91
C ALA A 94 -13.03 35.16 -0.60
N PRO A 95 -14.17 35.77 -0.97
CA PRO A 95 -14.85 35.57 -2.27
C PRO A 95 -14.05 35.92 -3.54
N TYR A 96 -12.91 36.61 -3.43
CA TYR A 96 -12.10 37.03 -4.58
C TYR A 96 -10.66 36.50 -4.44
N GLY A 97 -10.33 35.35 -5.04
CA GLY A 97 -8.92 34.95 -5.17
C GLY A 97 -8.61 33.50 -5.53
N CYS A 98 -7.48 33.32 -6.23
CA CYS A 98 -6.93 32.07 -6.78
C CYS A 98 -6.67 30.94 -5.74
N LYS A 99 -7.01 29.68 -6.07
CA LYS A 99 -6.88 28.52 -5.16
C LYS A 99 -5.42 28.17 -4.89
N SER A 100 -4.90 28.43 -3.68
CA SER A 100 -3.61 27.91 -3.23
C SER A 100 -3.80 26.59 -2.47
N VAL A 101 -3.23 25.50 -2.98
CA VAL A 101 -3.20 24.20 -2.32
C VAL A 101 -1.97 24.10 -1.41
N VAL A 102 -2.15 24.29 -0.10
CA VAL A 102 -1.03 24.13 0.86
C VAL A 102 -1.01 22.69 1.37
N SER A 103 0.02 21.92 1.00
CA SER A 103 0.22 20.57 1.51
C SER A 103 0.86 20.66 2.90
N ARG A 104 0.13 20.31 3.97
CA ARG A 104 0.68 20.32 5.33
C ARG A 104 1.74 19.21 5.45
N ALA A 105 3.01 19.58 5.42
CA ALA A 105 4.12 18.66 5.70
C ALA A 105 3.92 18.08 7.10
N LYS A 106 3.79 16.75 7.21
CA LYS A 106 3.76 16.09 8.51
C LYS A 106 5.18 16.13 9.08
N HIS A 107 5.42 17.03 10.03
CA HIS A 107 6.53 16.87 10.97
C HIS A 107 6.26 15.61 11.81
N ARG A 108 7.18 14.63 11.68
CA ARG A 108 7.73 13.73 12.73
C ARG A 108 8.07 12.39 12.10
N VAL A 109 9.37 12.12 11.97
CA VAL A 109 10.04 11.16 12.87
C VAL A 109 11.46 11.72 13.08
N ALA A 110 11.82 12.00 14.33
CA ALA A 110 13.22 12.27 14.67
C ALA A 110 14.02 10.96 14.51
N PRO A 111 15.25 10.99 13.97
CA PRO A 111 16.10 9.80 14.04
C PRO A 111 16.33 9.45 15.51
N ILE A 112 15.98 8.23 15.90
CA ILE A 112 16.37 7.67 17.20
C ILE A 112 17.78 7.12 17.01
N ARG A 113 18.71 7.82 17.69
CA ARG A 113 20.14 7.56 17.95
C ARG A 113 21.10 7.49 16.75
#